data_AF-A0A834MYM2-F1
#
_entry.id   AF-A0A834MYM2-F1
#
_cell.length_a   1.000
_cell.length_b   1.000
_cell.length_c   1.000
_cell.angle_alpha   90.00
_cell.angle_beta   90.00
_cell.angle_gamma   90.00
#
_symmetry.space_group_name_H-M   'P 1'
#
loop_
_entity.id
_entity.type
_entity.pdbx_description
1 polymer ?
#
loop_
_entity_poly.entity_id
_entity_poly.type
_entity_poly.pdbx_seq_one_letter_code
_entity_poly.pdbx_strand_id
1 'polypeptide(L)'
;MGLYVFVLSIYRDGSVRLRNPNIELMDQDILYHLALGSGSHDLVEMFGDVKFVCMGGTPKRMEQFANYIMKEIGHKIPAGTTLLDISQYSYRYCMYKVGPVLSISVLAPKEVLNEWQIRPQILVARYITRYLQRKGRLSLEGHGSMCVKSPRRYKLVQQESETYD
;
A
#
# COMPACT_ATOMS: atom_id res chain seq x y z
N MET A 1 -13.35 -1.98 -7.26
CA MET A 1 -11.89 -1.73 -7.37
C MET A 1 -11.31 -1.58 -5.96
N GLY A 2 -10.30 -2.36 -5.57
CA GLY A 2 -9.80 -2.41 -4.18
C GLY A 2 -8.76 -1.35 -3.83
N LEU A 3 -8.63 -1.07 -2.53
CA LEU A 3 -7.44 -0.47 -1.91
C LEU A 3 -6.56 -1.63 -1.42
N TYR A 4 -5.26 -1.59 -1.69
CA TYR A 4 -4.34 -2.69 -1.40
C TYR A 4 -3.28 -2.26 -0.38
N VAL A 5 -3.43 -2.72 0.84
CA VAL A 5 -2.47 -2.39 1.90
C VAL A 5 -1.34 -3.41 1.87
N PHE A 6 -0.12 -2.94 1.62
CA PHE A 6 1.08 -3.76 1.72
C PHE A 6 1.78 -3.44 3.04
N VAL A 7 1.83 -4.43 3.92
CA VAL A 7 2.76 -4.36 5.04
C VAL A 7 4.14 -4.68 4.46
N LEU A 8 5.06 -3.72 4.51
CA LEU A 8 6.42 -3.94 4.05
C LEU A 8 6.99 -5.14 4.82
N SER A 9 7.56 -6.12 4.11
CA SER A 9 8.23 -7.24 4.76
C SER A 9 9.58 -6.76 5.27
N ILE A 10 9.57 -6.10 6.41
CA ILE A 10 10.75 -5.62 7.10
C ILE A 10 11.47 -6.84 7.70
N TYR A 11 12.79 -6.95 7.53
CA TYR A 11 13.57 -7.99 8.21
C TYR A 11 13.43 -7.84 9.74
N ARG A 12 13.80 -8.87 10.52
CA ARG A 12 13.70 -8.82 11.99
C ARG A 12 14.43 -7.62 12.61
N ASP A 13 15.42 -7.08 11.91
CA ASP A 13 16.24 -5.92 12.29
C ASP A 13 15.63 -4.56 11.88
N GLY A 14 14.45 -4.53 11.24
CA GLY A 14 13.85 -3.27 10.80
C GLY A 14 14.29 -2.81 9.41
N SER A 15 15.20 -3.54 8.73
CA SER A 15 15.77 -3.13 7.45
C SER A 15 14.96 -3.59 6.24
N VAL A 16 15.10 -2.86 5.13
CA VAL A 16 14.71 -3.27 3.77
C VAL A 16 16.00 -3.60 3.02
N ARG A 17 16.11 -4.81 2.46
CA ARG A 17 17.32 -5.24 1.75
C ARG A 17 17.05 -5.37 0.26
N LEU A 18 17.89 -4.71 -0.53
CA LEU A 18 17.92 -4.85 -1.98
C LEU A 18 18.71 -6.11 -2.35
N ARG A 19 18.32 -6.73 -3.48
CA ARG A 19 19.04 -7.89 -4.07
C ARG A 19 19.72 -7.49 -5.38
N ASN A 20 20.29 -6.31 -5.41
CA ASN A 20 21.03 -5.81 -6.57
C ASN A 20 22.33 -5.17 -6.07
N PRO A 21 23.48 -5.86 -6.19
CA PRO A 21 24.76 -5.35 -5.70
C PRO A 21 25.27 -4.16 -6.50
N ASN A 22 24.78 -3.94 -7.72
CA ASN A 22 25.24 -2.84 -8.58
C ASN A 22 24.80 -1.46 -8.05
N ILE A 23 23.75 -1.40 -7.23
CA ILE A 23 23.24 -0.13 -6.69
C ILE A 23 24.25 0.52 -5.75
N GLU A 24 25.01 -0.27 -4.98
CA GLU A 24 26.04 0.25 -4.07
C GLU A 24 27.20 0.91 -4.82
N LEU A 25 27.37 0.60 -6.11
CA LEU A 25 28.43 1.12 -6.96
C LEU A 25 28.02 2.39 -7.74
N MET A 26 26.77 2.84 -7.60
CA MET A 26 26.26 4.00 -8.33
C MET A 26 26.50 5.29 -7.52
N ASP A 27 27.05 6.32 -8.17
CA ASP A 27 27.24 7.64 -7.56
C ASP A 27 25.88 8.29 -7.18
N GLN A 28 24.86 8.06 -8.01
CA GLN A 28 23.50 8.53 -7.80
C GLN A 28 22.50 7.49 -8.34
N ASP A 29 21.41 7.29 -7.60
CA ASP A 29 20.23 6.53 -8.04
C ASP A 29 19.11 7.49 -8.43
N ILE A 30 18.55 7.32 -9.62
CA ILE A 30 17.49 8.17 -10.17
C ILE A 30 16.22 7.33 -10.33
N LEU A 31 15.23 7.62 -9.50
CA LEU A 31 13.91 7.01 -9.51
C LEU A 31 13.03 7.75 -10.52
N TYR A 32 13.26 7.53 -11.82
CA TYR A 32 12.61 8.25 -12.92
C TYR A 32 11.08 8.34 -12.82
N HIS A 33 10.44 7.22 -12.47
CA HIS A 33 8.97 7.17 -12.35
C HIS A 33 8.42 7.77 -11.05
N LEU A 34 9.28 8.26 -10.16
CA LEU A 34 8.87 8.97 -8.96
C LEU A 34 9.31 10.44 -8.99
N ALA A 35 10.11 10.83 -9.99
CA ALA A 35 10.79 12.12 -10.05
C ALA A 35 11.67 12.38 -8.80
N LEU A 36 12.24 11.32 -8.21
CA LEU A 36 13.11 11.37 -7.05
C LEU A 36 14.50 10.84 -7.41
N GLY A 37 15.51 11.19 -6.63
CA GLY A 37 16.84 10.62 -6.79
C GLY A 37 17.77 10.99 -5.64
N SER A 38 18.75 10.14 -5.36
CA SER A 38 19.63 10.29 -4.18
C SER A 38 20.52 11.53 -4.20
N GLY A 39 20.84 12.06 -5.39
CA GLY A 39 21.60 13.30 -5.55
C GLY A 39 20.74 14.56 -5.62
N SER A 40 19.42 14.44 -5.74
CA SER A 40 18.50 15.60 -5.77
C SER A 40 17.63 15.72 -4.52
N HIS A 41 17.53 14.67 -3.71
CA HIS A 41 16.65 14.59 -2.55
C HIS A 41 17.31 13.82 -1.40
N ASP A 42 17.10 14.26 -0.17
CA ASP A 42 17.44 13.45 1.02
C ASP A 42 16.35 12.39 1.25
N LEU A 43 16.57 11.21 0.67
CA LEU A 43 15.61 10.10 0.77
C LEU A 43 15.48 9.55 2.20
N VAL A 44 16.51 9.70 3.03
CA VAL A 44 16.49 9.21 4.42
C VAL A 44 15.65 10.15 5.28
N GLU A 45 15.82 11.45 5.14
CA GLU A 45 14.98 12.45 5.81
C GLU A 45 13.52 12.31 5.34
N MET A 46 13.29 12.16 4.04
CA MET A 46 11.95 12.09 3.48
C MET A 46 11.19 10.82 3.89
N PHE A 47 11.84 9.66 3.94
CA PHE A 47 11.15 8.36 4.05
C PHE A 47 11.66 7.42 5.15
N GLY A 48 12.67 7.79 5.95
CA GLY A 48 13.26 6.92 6.97
C GLY A 48 12.31 6.53 8.11
N ASP A 49 11.27 7.33 8.35
CA ASP A 49 10.23 7.09 9.35
C ASP A 49 9.07 6.24 8.83
N VAL A 50 9.01 5.93 7.53
CA VAL A 50 7.92 5.16 6.92
C VAL A 50 7.92 3.71 7.44
N LYS A 51 6.76 3.26 7.90
CA LYS A 51 6.50 1.89 8.38
C LYS A 51 5.43 1.16 7.57
N PHE A 52 4.52 1.90 6.94
CA PHE A 52 3.40 1.34 6.18
C PHE A 52 3.35 1.94 4.78
N VAL A 53 3.22 1.10 3.75
CA VAL A 53 3.06 1.53 2.36
C VAL A 53 1.74 0.99 1.83
N CYS A 54 0.76 1.87 1.66
CA CYS A 54 -0.54 1.53 1.07
C CYS A 54 -0.52 1.86 -0.41
N MET A 55 -0.91 0.89 -1.24
CA MET A 55 -0.98 1.06 -2.69
C MET A 55 -2.41 0.91 -3.20
N GLY A 56 -2.76 1.57 -4.29
CA GLY A 56 -4.08 1.41 -4.90
C GLY A 56 -4.10 1.86 -6.35
N GLY A 57 -5.22 1.63 -7.02
CA GLY A 57 -5.31 1.87 -8.47
C GLY A 57 -5.34 3.35 -8.83
N THR A 58 -6.38 4.07 -8.42
CA THR A 58 -6.62 5.44 -8.89
C THR A 58 -5.98 6.49 -7.97
N PRO A 59 -5.36 7.55 -8.52
CA PRO A 59 -4.76 8.63 -7.73
C PRO A 59 -5.71 9.26 -6.71
N LYS A 60 -6.95 9.55 -7.13
CA LYS A 60 -7.95 10.17 -6.27
C LYS A 60 -8.27 9.34 -5.03
N ARG A 61 -8.29 8.00 -5.16
CA ARG A 61 -8.53 7.11 -4.02
C ARG A 61 -7.38 7.14 -3.02
N MET A 62 -6.15 7.24 -3.50
CA MET A 62 -4.96 7.29 -2.65
C MET A 62 -4.80 8.65 -1.96
N GLU A 63 -5.22 9.73 -2.61
CA GLU A 63 -5.36 11.06 -1.99
C GLU A 63 -6.42 11.06 -0.88
N GLN A 64 -7.61 10.51 -1.15
CA GLN A 64 -8.67 10.37 -0.14
C GLN A 64 -8.23 9.51 1.04
N PHE A 65 -7.53 8.40 0.77
CA PHE A 65 -6.97 7.55 1.81
C PHE A 65 -5.92 8.27 2.66
N ALA A 66 -5.03 9.06 2.04
CA ALA A 66 -4.05 9.85 2.79
C ALA A 66 -4.73 10.88 3.71
N ASN A 67 -5.74 11.60 3.21
CA ASN A 67 -6.53 12.53 4.02
C ASN A 67 -7.29 11.82 5.16
N TYR A 68 -7.79 10.61 4.91
CA TYR A 68 -8.43 9.79 5.94
C TYR A 68 -7.45 9.41 7.04
N ILE A 69 -6.28 8.85 6.69
CA ILE A 69 -5.24 8.47 7.65
C ILE A 69 -4.74 9.68 8.44
N MET A 70 -4.57 10.84 7.80
CA MET A 70 -4.15 12.07 8.45
C MET A 70 -5.08 12.45 9.61
N LYS A 71 -6.41 12.29 9.42
CA LYS A 71 -7.41 12.50 10.46
C LYS A 71 -7.36 11.43 11.54
N GLU A 72 -7.30 10.16 11.14
CA GLU A 72 -7.33 9.01 12.07
C GLU A 72 -6.13 8.98 13.02
N ILE A 73 -4.92 9.25 12.52
CA ILE A 73 -3.70 9.25 13.36
C ILE A 73 -3.45 10.60 14.04
N GLY A 74 -4.31 11.60 13.79
CA GLY A 74 -4.16 12.95 14.33
C GLY A 74 -2.93 13.71 13.83
N HIS A 75 -2.44 13.39 12.62
CA HIS A 75 -1.28 14.07 12.05
C HIS A 75 -1.65 15.48 11.63
N LYS A 76 -0.92 16.48 12.15
CA LYS A 76 -1.17 17.89 11.87
C LYS A 76 -0.13 18.41 10.90
N ILE A 77 -0.60 18.93 9.79
CA ILE A 77 0.19 19.76 8.88
C ILE A 77 0.06 21.23 9.29
N PRO A 78 1.06 22.08 9.00
CA PRO A 78 1.02 23.51 9.32
C PRO A 78 -0.27 24.18 8.81
N ALA A 79 -0.80 25.13 9.57
CA ALA A 79 -2.00 25.86 9.17
C ALA A 79 -1.81 26.53 7.80
N GLY A 80 -2.80 26.41 6.91
CA GLY A 80 -2.73 26.93 5.55
C GLY A 80 -2.04 26.02 4.53
N THR A 81 -1.62 24.81 4.92
CA THR A 81 -1.04 23.82 4.00
C THR A 81 -1.99 22.65 3.74
N THR A 82 -1.76 21.92 2.64
CA THR A 82 -2.50 20.70 2.28
C THR A 82 -1.52 19.57 1.98
N LEU A 83 -2.02 18.33 1.95
CA LEU A 83 -1.23 17.20 1.44
C LEU A 83 -0.85 17.47 -0.01
N LEU A 84 0.43 17.29 -0.32
CA LEU A 84 1.00 17.46 -1.66
C LEU A 84 1.32 16.10 -2.25
N ASP A 85 1.09 15.96 -3.56
CA ASP A 85 1.59 14.83 -4.32
C ASP A 85 3.10 14.98 -4.57
N ILE A 86 3.90 14.13 -3.91
CA ILE A 86 5.36 14.12 -4.00
C ILE A 86 5.81 13.79 -5.42
N SER A 87 5.06 12.94 -6.14
CA SER A 87 5.41 12.50 -7.49
C SER A 87 4.66 13.26 -8.59
N GLN A 88 4.16 14.48 -8.29
CA GLN A 88 3.38 15.30 -9.22
C GLN A 88 4.05 15.50 -10.60
N TYR A 89 5.39 15.49 -10.65
CA TYR A 89 6.16 15.69 -11.88
C TYR A 89 6.38 14.40 -12.69
N SER A 90 6.05 13.23 -12.14
CA SER A 90 6.25 11.97 -12.85
C SER A 90 5.08 11.60 -13.75
N TYR A 91 3.87 12.16 -13.52
CA TYR A 91 2.61 11.85 -14.20
C TYR A 91 2.18 10.36 -14.18
N ARG A 92 2.99 9.45 -13.64
CA ARG A 92 2.78 7.99 -13.64
C ARG A 92 2.17 7.47 -12.34
N TYR A 93 2.50 8.11 -11.23
CA TYR A 93 2.04 7.76 -9.90
C TYR A 93 1.70 9.05 -9.14
N CYS A 94 0.80 8.95 -8.16
CA CYS A 94 0.68 9.91 -7.08
C CYS A 94 1.23 9.30 -5.80
N MET A 95 1.85 10.13 -4.98
CA MET A 95 2.45 9.73 -3.71
C MET A 95 2.16 10.76 -2.64
N TYR A 96 1.56 10.32 -1.54
CA TYR A 96 1.27 11.14 -0.37
C TYR A 96 1.90 10.51 0.87
N LYS A 97 2.59 11.33 1.69
CA LYS A 97 3.16 10.90 2.96
C LYS A 97 2.39 11.52 4.13
N VAL A 98 2.06 10.69 5.12
CA VAL A 98 1.36 11.09 6.34
C VAL A 98 2.00 10.39 7.53
N GLY A 99 2.90 11.08 8.23
CA GLY A 99 3.74 10.47 9.29
C GLY A 99 4.42 9.18 8.79
N PRO A 100 4.25 8.04 9.48
CA PRO A 100 4.86 6.76 9.10
C PRO A 100 4.12 6.01 7.96
N VAL A 101 3.10 6.61 7.34
CA VAL A 101 2.29 5.99 6.28
C VAL A 101 2.57 6.66 4.94
N LEU A 102 2.89 5.86 3.93
CA LEU A 102 3.04 6.27 2.54
C LEU A 102 1.88 5.72 1.71
N SER A 103 1.21 6.57 0.95
CA SER A 103 0.04 6.26 0.11
C SER A 103 0.39 6.47 -1.36
N ILE A 104 0.38 5.42 -2.17
CA ILE A 104 0.87 5.45 -3.56
C ILE A 104 -0.20 4.93 -4.52
N SER A 105 -0.49 5.63 -5.62
CA SER A 105 -1.26 5.04 -6.72
C SER A 105 -0.34 4.29 -7.67
N VAL A 106 -0.78 3.15 -8.16
CA VAL A 106 -0.10 2.36 -9.18
C VAL A 106 -1.06 2.11 -10.35
N LEU A 107 -0.69 2.63 -11.52
CA LEU A 107 -1.36 2.35 -12.79
C LEU A 107 -0.91 0.98 -13.31
N ALA A 108 -1.34 -0.08 -12.62
CA ALA A 108 -1.12 -1.45 -13.03
C ALA A 108 -2.46 -2.08 -13.47
N PRO A 109 -2.45 -2.97 -14.48
CA PRO A 109 -3.62 -3.76 -14.83
C PRO A 109 -4.21 -4.46 -13.59
N LYS A 110 -5.52 -4.65 -13.58
CA LYS A 110 -6.23 -5.25 -12.43
C LYS A 110 -5.68 -6.63 -12.09
N GLU A 111 -5.24 -7.37 -13.11
CA GLU A 111 -4.64 -8.69 -13.03
C GLU A 111 -3.33 -8.64 -12.22
N VAL A 112 -2.44 -7.70 -12.55
CA VAL A 112 -1.17 -7.48 -11.85
C VAL A 112 -1.42 -7.07 -10.39
N LEU A 113 -2.39 -6.19 -10.15
CA LEU A 113 -2.79 -5.82 -8.78
C LEU A 113 -3.34 -7.00 -7.99
N ASN A 114 -4.03 -7.94 -8.65
CA ASN A 114 -4.51 -9.17 -8.01
C ASN A 114 -3.35 -10.11 -7.69
N GLU A 115 -2.37 -10.28 -8.57
CA GLU A 115 -1.17 -11.06 -8.28
C GLU A 115 -0.40 -10.52 -7.08
N TRP A 116 -0.24 -9.20 -7.00
CA TRP A 116 0.47 -8.56 -5.87
C TRP A 116 -0.25 -8.81 -4.53
N GLN A 117 -1.58 -8.97 -4.53
CA GLN A 117 -2.34 -9.30 -3.32
C GLN A 117 -2.14 -10.73 -2.83
N ILE A 118 -1.92 -11.69 -3.73
CA ILE A 118 -1.93 -13.12 -3.41
C ILE A 118 -0.88 -13.43 -2.34
N ARG A 119 0.34 -12.92 -2.49
CA ARG A 119 1.46 -13.29 -1.60
C ARG A 119 1.28 -12.78 -0.16
N PRO A 120 0.95 -11.50 0.11
CA PRO A 120 0.62 -11.04 1.46
C PRO A 120 -0.58 -11.78 2.06
N GLN A 121 -1.64 -12.02 1.28
CA GLN A 121 -2.82 -12.76 1.74
C GLN A 121 -2.47 -14.19 2.15
N ILE A 122 -1.65 -14.90 1.36
CA ILE A 122 -1.14 -16.24 1.70
C ILE A 122 -0.34 -16.20 3.00
N LEU A 123 0.53 -15.20 3.19
CA LEU A 123 1.35 -15.08 4.40
C LEU A 123 0.50 -14.83 5.65
N VAL A 124 -0.45 -13.89 5.57
CA VAL A 124 -1.38 -13.59 6.66
C VAL A 124 -2.26 -14.81 6.96
N ALA A 125 -2.80 -15.47 5.94
CA ALA A 125 -3.58 -16.69 6.11
C ALA A 125 -2.76 -17.80 6.79
N ARG A 126 -1.51 -18.03 6.33
CA ARG A 126 -0.60 -19.00 6.97
C ARG A 126 -0.29 -18.64 8.41
N TYR A 127 -0.09 -17.37 8.72
CA TYR A 127 0.13 -16.90 10.09
C TYR A 127 -1.09 -17.16 10.98
N ILE A 128 -2.28 -16.77 10.53
CA ILE A 128 -3.55 -16.97 11.24
C ILE A 128 -3.80 -18.46 11.48
N THR A 129 -3.67 -19.30 10.44
CA THR A 129 -3.86 -20.75 10.55
C THR A 129 -2.91 -21.37 11.57
N ARG A 130 -1.62 -21.02 11.53
CA ARG A 130 -0.64 -21.51 12.52
C ARG A 130 -0.95 -21.02 13.93
N TYR A 131 -1.39 -19.77 14.09
CA TYR A 131 -1.75 -19.20 15.39
C TYR A 131 -2.96 -19.92 16.00
N LEU A 132 -4.01 -20.14 15.22
CA LEU A 132 -5.24 -20.79 15.67
C LEU A 132 -5.05 -22.30 15.93
N GLN A 133 -4.22 -22.98 15.13
CA GLN A 133 -3.81 -24.37 15.39
C GLN A 133 -3.05 -24.50 16.73
N ARG A 134 -2.10 -23.60 17.01
CA ARG A 134 -1.35 -23.59 18.28
C ARG A 134 -2.24 -23.32 19.50
N LYS A 135 -3.31 -22.55 19.33
CA LYS A 135 -4.30 -22.27 20.39
C LYS A 135 -5.35 -23.37 20.53
N GLY A 136 -5.27 -24.47 19.77
CA GLY A 136 -6.23 -25.56 19.78
C GLY A 136 -7.63 -25.20 19.26
N ARG A 137 -7.76 -24.08 18.52
CA ARG A 137 -9.06 -23.53 18.06
C ARG A 137 -9.41 -23.84 16.62
N LEU A 138 -8.57 -24.62 15.92
CA LEU A 138 -8.76 -24.96 14.52
C LEU A 138 -8.67 -26.48 14.38
N SER A 139 -9.84 -27.14 14.37
CA SER A 139 -9.98 -28.51 13.88
C SER A 139 -10.10 -28.45 12.35
N LEU A 140 -9.27 -29.22 11.63
CA LEU A 140 -9.28 -29.29 10.16
C LEU A 140 -10.30 -30.30 9.61
N GLU A 141 -11.03 -31.00 10.49
CA GLU A 141 -12.12 -31.86 10.05
C GLU A 141 -13.41 -31.05 9.91
N GLY A 142 -13.81 -30.79 8.65
CA GLY A 142 -15.23 -30.70 8.33
C GLY A 142 -15.87 -29.36 8.01
N HIS A 143 -15.16 -28.32 7.57
CA HIS A 143 -15.84 -27.13 7.01
C HIS A 143 -15.39 -26.81 5.59
N GLY A 144 -16.25 -27.20 4.64
CA GLY A 144 -16.14 -26.86 3.22
C GLY A 144 -16.06 -25.35 3.02
N SER A 145 -15.51 -24.97 1.86
CA SER A 145 -15.31 -23.59 1.41
C SER A 145 -16.62 -22.79 1.45
N MET A 146 -16.89 -22.14 2.58
CA MET A 146 -17.93 -21.12 2.68
C MET A 146 -17.37 -19.83 2.10
N CYS A 147 -17.39 -19.71 0.77
CA CYS A 147 -17.36 -18.38 0.18
C CYS A 147 -18.68 -17.69 0.54
N VAL A 148 -18.68 -16.87 1.59
CA VAL A 148 -19.81 -15.97 1.88
C VAL A 148 -19.82 -14.91 0.77
N LYS A 149 -20.44 -15.23 -0.36
CA LYS A 149 -20.77 -14.24 -1.39
C LYS A 149 -21.83 -13.32 -0.78
N SER A 150 -21.42 -12.12 -0.37
CA SER A 150 -22.35 -11.07 0.07
C SER A 150 -23.34 -10.79 -1.06
N PRO A 151 -24.65 -11.08 -0.89
CA PRO A 151 -25.64 -10.89 -1.95
C PRO A 151 -25.87 -9.40 -2.29
N ARG A 152 -25.48 -8.48 -1.39
CA ARG A 152 -25.78 -7.05 -1.49
C ARG A 152 -24.70 -6.21 -2.18
N ARG A 153 -23.46 -6.71 -2.29
CA ARG A 153 -22.31 -5.86 -2.67
C ARG A 153 -22.08 -5.69 -4.17
N TYR A 154 -22.59 -6.59 -5.02
CA TYR A 154 -22.34 -6.49 -6.47
C TYR A 154 -23.26 -5.46 -7.15
N LYS A 155 -24.55 -5.40 -6.76
CA LYS A 155 -25.52 -4.47 -7.35
C LYS A 155 -25.31 -3.02 -6.92
N LEU A 156 -24.97 -2.79 -5.65
CA LEU A 156 -24.75 -1.42 -5.13
C LEU A 156 -23.53 -0.76 -5.77
N VAL A 157 -22.44 -1.52 -5.95
CA VAL A 157 -21.20 -1.01 -6.52
C VAL A 157 -21.34 -0.70 -8.02
N GLN A 158 -22.20 -1.42 -8.75
CA GLN A 158 -22.53 -1.06 -10.14
C GLN A 158 -23.41 0.20 -10.21
N GLN A 159 -24.46 0.29 -9.38
CA GLN A 159 -25.31 1.49 -9.32
C GLN A 159 -24.53 2.74 -8.91
N GLU A 160 -23.65 2.65 -7.91
CA GLU A 160 -22.79 3.77 -7.52
C GLU A 160 -21.75 4.12 -8.59
N SER A 161 -21.41 3.21 -9.51
CA SER A 161 -20.51 3.52 -10.63
C SER A 161 -21.24 4.21 -11.79
N GLU A 162 -22.50 3.83 -12.05
CA GLU A 162 -23.36 4.41 -13.10
C GLU A 162 -23.88 5.81 -12.76
N THR A 163 -23.79 6.23 -11.49
CA THR A 163 -24.24 7.56 -11.04
C THR A 163 -23.11 8.62 -11.08
N TYR A 164 -21.91 8.25 -11.53
CA TYR A 164 -20.72 9.12 -11.57
C TYR A 164 -20.17 9.33 -12.99
N ASP A 165 -21.06 9.35 -14.01
CA ASP A 165 -20.79 9.95 -15.33
C ASP A 165 -21.42 11.34 -15.43
#